data_AF-A0A4S3JD19-F1
#
_entry.id   AF-A0A4S3JD19-F1
#
_cell.length_a   1.000
_cell.length_b   1.000
_cell.length_c   1.000
_cell.angle_alpha   90.00
_cell.angle_beta   90.00
_cell.angle_gamma   90.00
#
_symmetry.space_group_name_H-M   'P 1'
#
loop_
_entity.id
_entity.type
_entity.pdbx_description
1 polymer ?
#
loop_
_entity_poly.entity_id
_entity_poly.type
_entity_poly.pdbx_seq_one_letter_code
_entity_poly.pdbx_strand_id
1 'polypeptide(L)'
;MNPINKPKPRPAASCAPCRNRKVKCDRLSPCEACVARGIPHECKYAITDEDREAIAQAEVIAQLRGKSQRLRSDLAAAEAERQELRRRDRDYHHSRSEDAAMEMLYSALRLGSQDLVERLVGRIREGEALADVIREVQTEGMVHRPKVGR
;
A
#
# COMPACT_ATOMS: atom_id res chain seq x y z
N MET A 1 -22.83 22.83 28.74
CA MET A 1 -23.53 23.95 28.05
C MET A 1 -23.85 23.51 26.63
N ASN A 2 -25.13 23.49 26.22
CA ASN A 2 -25.53 23.18 24.85
C ASN A 2 -25.30 24.40 23.93
N PRO A 3 -24.77 24.24 22.71
CA PRO A 3 -24.60 25.35 21.79
C PRO A 3 -25.98 25.83 21.30
N ILE A 4 -26.23 27.13 21.47
CA ILE A 4 -27.42 27.81 20.95
C ILE A 4 -27.42 27.64 19.42
N ASN A 5 -28.39 26.90 18.90
CA ASN A 5 -28.63 26.77 17.47
C ASN A 5 -29.07 28.14 16.93
N LYS A 6 -28.11 28.94 16.43
CA LYS A 6 -28.42 30.15 15.69
C LYS A 6 -29.10 29.73 14.38
N PRO A 7 -30.31 30.24 14.07
CA PRO A 7 -31.00 29.87 12.84
C PRO A 7 -30.14 30.30 11.64
N LYS A 8 -29.84 29.36 10.75
CA LYS A 8 -29.09 29.62 9.52
C LYS A 8 -29.81 30.70 8.70
N PRO A 9 -29.11 31.78 8.28
CA PRO A 9 -29.71 32.79 7.44
C PRO A 9 -30.16 32.14 6.13
N ARG A 10 -31.46 32.22 5.82
CA ARG A 10 -31.99 31.67 4.58
C ARG A 10 -31.35 32.40 3.39
N PRO A 11 -30.85 31.68 2.36
CA PRO A 11 -30.29 32.31 1.18
C PRO A 11 -31.27 33.31 0.59
N ALA A 12 -30.80 34.53 0.28
CA ALA A 12 -31.62 35.54 -0.34
C ALA A 12 -32.05 35.06 -1.73
N ALA A 13 -33.30 34.66 -1.86
CA ALA A 13 -33.88 34.10 -3.06
C ALA A 13 -34.05 35.09 -4.24
N SER A 14 -33.53 36.32 -4.12
CA SER A 14 -33.64 37.38 -5.11
C SER A 14 -32.31 38.13 -5.20
N CYS A 15 -31.92 38.51 -6.42
CA CYS A 15 -30.72 39.32 -6.62
C CYS A 15 -30.81 40.67 -5.91
N ALA A 16 -29.67 41.30 -5.61
CA ALA A 16 -29.62 42.55 -4.85
C ALA A 16 -30.47 43.69 -5.46
N PRO A 17 -30.45 43.93 -6.79
CA PRO A 17 -31.29 44.97 -7.38
C PRO A 17 -32.79 44.69 -7.24
N CYS A 18 -33.23 43.43 -7.44
CA CYS A 18 -34.65 43.06 -7.32
C CYS A 18 -35.12 43.07 -5.87
N ARG A 19 -34.26 42.67 -4.92
CA ARG A 19 -34.53 42.76 -3.48
C ARG A 19 -34.70 44.21 -3.03
N ASN A 20 -33.77 45.09 -3.43
CA ASN A 20 -33.81 46.50 -3.05
C ASN A 20 -35.05 47.21 -3.64
N ARG A 21 -35.45 46.84 -4.86
CA ARG A 21 -36.65 47.36 -5.52
C ARG A 21 -37.95 46.65 -5.12
N LYS A 22 -37.87 45.58 -4.31
CA LYS A 22 -39.01 44.74 -3.89
C LYS A 22 -39.84 44.21 -5.07
N VAL A 23 -39.18 43.77 -6.13
CA VAL A 23 -39.82 43.18 -7.33
C VAL A 23 -39.54 41.69 -7.46
N LYS A 24 -40.38 40.97 -8.23
CA LYS A 24 -40.18 39.54 -8.52
C LYS A 24 -38.84 39.33 -9.26
N CYS A 25 -38.08 38.35 -8.80
CA CYS A 25 -36.85 37.87 -9.43
C CYS A 25 -37.10 36.45 -9.93
N ASP A 26 -36.82 36.18 -11.20
CA ASP A 26 -36.91 34.85 -11.84
C ASP A 26 -35.75 33.92 -11.47
N ARG A 27 -34.74 34.45 -10.76
CA ARG A 27 -33.53 33.76 -10.31
C ARG A 27 -32.57 33.32 -11.42
N LEU A 28 -32.75 33.80 -12.65
CA LEU A 28 -31.75 33.64 -13.70
C LEU A 28 -30.56 34.58 -13.43
N SER A 29 -29.42 34.31 -14.07
CA SER A 29 -28.20 35.11 -13.93
C SER A 29 -27.66 35.49 -15.31
N PRO A 30 -27.88 36.74 -15.77
CA PRO A 30 -28.67 37.81 -15.12
C PRO A 30 -30.19 37.52 -15.17
N CYS A 31 -30.97 38.00 -14.19
CA CYS A 31 -32.42 37.85 -14.18
C CYS A 31 -33.09 38.73 -15.25
N GLU A 32 -34.21 38.30 -15.83
CA GLU A 32 -34.94 39.05 -16.87
C GLU A 32 -35.27 40.48 -16.41
N ALA A 33 -35.64 40.64 -15.13
CA ALA A 33 -35.97 41.94 -14.55
C ALA A 33 -34.76 42.91 -14.47
N CYS A 34 -33.54 42.41 -14.48
CA CYS A 34 -32.32 43.22 -14.56
C CYS A 34 -31.89 43.45 -16.01
N VAL A 35 -32.09 42.45 -16.88
CA VAL A 35 -31.86 42.58 -18.33
C VAL A 35 -32.76 43.65 -18.93
N ALA A 36 -34.08 43.58 -18.67
CA ALA A 36 -35.06 44.55 -19.14
C ALA A 36 -34.81 45.99 -18.64
N ARG A 37 -34.03 46.14 -17.56
CA ARG A 37 -33.65 47.44 -16.99
C ARG A 37 -32.30 47.96 -17.46
N GLY A 38 -31.60 47.23 -18.33
CA GLY A 38 -30.28 47.61 -18.80
C GLY A 38 -29.17 47.52 -17.73
N ILE A 39 -29.40 46.78 -16.64
CA ILE A 39 -28.42 46.59 -15.54
C ILE A 39 -28.04 45.11 -15.32
N PRO A 40 -27.75 44.32 -16.37
CA PRO A 40 -27.40 42.90 -16.20
C PRO A 40 -26.14 42.71 -15.35
N HIS A 41 -25.19 43.65 -15.41
CA HIS A 41 -23.93 43.63 -14.67
C HIS A 41 -24.09 43.89 -13.15
N GLU A 42 -25.19 44.52 -12.73
CA GLU A 42 -25.53 44.74 -11.32
C GLU A 42 -26.31 43.55 -10.72
N CYS A 43 -26.74 42.59 -11.54
CA CYS A 43 -27.51 41.44 -11.11
C CYS A 43 -26.64 40.44 -10.32
N LYS A 44 -26.38 40.75 -9.04
CA LYS A 44 -25.56 39.95 -8.14
C LYS A 44 -26.40 39.38 -7.00
N TYR A 45 -26.15 38.12 -6.66
CA TYR A 45 -26.75 37.45 -5.50
C TYR A 45 -25.80 37.57 -4.31
N ALA A 46 -26.35 37.58 -3.09
CA ALA A 46 -25.53 37.60 -1.88
C ALA A 46 -24.83 36.24 -1.72
N ILE A 47 -23.50 36.27 -1.60
CA ILE A 47 -22.70 35.11 -1.20
C ILE A 47 -22.88 34.95 0.32
N THR A 48 -23.29 33.77 0.77
CA THR A 48 -23.46 33.50 2.21
C THR A 48 -22.11 33.35 2.90
N ASP A 49 -22.08 33.46 4.22
CA ASP A 49 -20.87 33.13 4.98
C ASP A 49 -20.51 31.65 4.83
N GLU A 50 -21.50 30.77 4.68
CA GLU A 50 -21.28 29.35 4.39
C GLU A 50 -20.61 29.13 3.02
N ASP A 51 -20.98 29.88 1.99
CA ASP A 51 -20.35 29.81 0.67
C ASP A 51 -18.89 30.29 0.74
N ARG A 52 -18.61 31.35 1.50
CA ARG A 52 -17.24 31.84 1.72
C ARG A 52 -16.40 30.82 2.48
N GLU A 53 -16.94 30.21 3.52
CA GLU A 53 -16.27 29.16 4.28
C GLU A 53 -16.03 27.91 3.41
N ALA A 54 -17.00 27.50 2.59
CA ALA A 54 -16.85 26.38 1.67
C ALA A 54 -15.74 26.63 0.63
N ILE A 55 -15.64 27.85 0.10
CA ILE A 55 -14.56 28.26 -0.81
C ILE A 55 -13.21 28.20 -0.08
N ALA A 56 -13.11 28.75 1.13
CA ALA A 56 -11.87 28.73 1.91
C ALA A 56 -11.42 27.31 2.28
N GLN A 57 -12.36 26.40 2.55
CA GLN A 57 -12.06 25.00 2.86
C GLN A 57 -11.56 24.21 1.64
N ALA A 58 -11.83 24.66 0.41
CA ALA A 58 -11.44 23.94 -0.80
C ALA A 58 -9.92 23.76 -0.91
N GLU A 59 -9.13 24.78 -0.55
CA GLU A 59 -7.66 24.70 -0.56
C GLU A 59 -7.14 23.69 0.47
N VAL A 60 -7.69 23.71 1.68
CA VAL A 60 -7.34 22.78 2.75
C VAL A 60 -7.67 21.34 2.35
N ILE A 61 -8.84 21.11 1.74
CA ILE A 61 -9.24 19.80 1.22
C ILE A 61 -8.26 19.32 0.15
N ALA A 62 -7.88 20.18 -0.79
CA ALA A 62 -6.91 19.85 -1.83
C ALA A 62 -5.54 19.46 -1.23
N GLN A 63 -5.05 20.23 -0.27
CA GLN A 63 -3.80 19.93 0.44
C GLN A 63 -3.86 18.60 1.19
N LEU A 64 -4.94 18.34 1.93
CA LEU A 64 -5.11 17.09 2.69
C LEU A 64 -5.21 15.87 1.76
N ARG A 65 -5.91 16.00 0.63
CA ARG A 65 -5.97 14.95 -0.40
C ARG A 65 -4.58 14.66 -0.97
N GLY A 66 -3.81 15.70 -1.31
CA GLY A 66 -2.43 15.55 -1.77
C GLY A 66 -1.51 14.87 -0.76
N LYS A 67 -1.60 15.27 0.52
CA LYS A 67 -0.83 14.64 1.60
C LYS A 67 -1.22 13.16 1.80
N SER A 68 -2.51 12.86 1.79
CA SER A 68 -3.02 11.48 1.91
C SER A 68 -2.52 10.60 0.76
N GLN A 69 -2.53 11.10 -0.48
CA GLN A 69 -2.02 10.36 -1.63
C GLN A 69 -0.52 10.09 -1.53
N ARG A 70 0.28 11.09 -1.13
CA ARG A 70 1.73 10.92 -0.93
C ARG A 70 2.02 9.86 0.13
N LEU A 71 1.41 9.98 1.30
CA LEU A 71 1.61 9.03 2.40
C LEU A 71 1.22 7.59 2.01
N ARG A 72 0.13 7.42 1.25
CA ARG A 72 -0.26 6.10 0.73
C ARG A 72 0.77 5.54 -0.26
N SER A 73 1.31 6.39 -1.14
CA SER A 73 2.36 5.98 -2.08
C SER A 73 3.65 5.58 -1.35
N ASP A 74 4.06 6.35 -0.34
CA ASP A 74 5.28 6.10 0.43
C ASP A 74 5.16 4.79 1.22
N LEU A 75 3.99 4.54 1.83
CA LEU A 75 3.71 3.27 2.51
C LEU A 75 3.76 2.08 1.55
N ALA A 76 3.12 2.19 0.38
CA ALA A 76 3.16 1.13 -0.62
C ALA A 76 4.58 0.82 -1.10
N ALA A 77 5.40 1.86 -1.33
CA ALA A 77 6.79 1.71 -1.72
C ALA A 77 7.62 1.02 -0.62
N ALA A 78 7.49 1.47 0.63
CA ALA A 78 8.20 0.88 1.77
C ALA A 78 7.77 -0.59 2.01
N GLU A 79 6.50 -0.91 1.80
CA GLU A 79 6.01 -2.29 1.88
C GLU A 79 6.57 -3.18 0.78
N ALA A 80 6.65 -2.68 -0.45
CA ALA A 80 7.25 -3.40 -1.57
C ALA A 80 8.75 -3.66 -1.33
N GLU A 81 9.50 -2.65 -0.89
CA GLU A 81 10.92 -2.79 -0.54
C GLU A 81 11.13 -3.83 0.57
N ARG A 82 10.30 -3.77 1.62
CA ARG A 82 10.35 -4.75 2.71
C ARG A 82 10.02 -6.17 2.24
N GLN A 83 9.09 -6.33 1.31
CA GLN A 83 8.78 -7.64 0.73
C GLN A 83 9.95 -8.18 -0.10
N GLU A 84 10.59 -7.32 -0.89
CA GLU A 84 11.74 -7.69 -1.70
C GLU A 84 12.93 -8.12 -0.83
N LEU A 85 13.21 -7.38 0.24
CA LEU A 85 14.25 -7.75 1.19
C LEU A 85 13.98 -9.15 1.80
N ARG A 86 12.73 -9.44 2.17
CA ARG A 86 12.33 -10.75 2.71
C ARG A 86 12.45 -11.88 1.67
N ARG A 87 12.19 -11.61 0.39
CA ARG A 87 12.40 -12.58 -0.69
C ARG A 87 13.89 -12.90 -0.83
N ARG A 88 14.72 -11.85 -0.95
CA ARG A 88 16.17 -11.99 -1.07
C ARG A 88 16.79 -12.75 0.12
N ASP A 89 16.33 -12.48 1.34
CA ASP A 89 16.78 -13.21 2.53
C ASP A 89 16.44 -14.70 2.46
N ARG A 90 15.21 -15.04 2.05
CA ARG A 90 14.80 -16.43 1.83
C ARG A 90 15.64 -17.12 0.76
N ASP A 91 15.88 -16.46 -0.36
CA ASP A 91 16.65 -17.02 -1.47
C ASP A 91 18.12 -17.26 -1.05
N TYR A 92 18.69 -16.33 -0.29
CA TYR A 92 20.03 -16.49 0.31
C TYR A 92 20.09 -17.69 1.26
N HIS A 93 19.11 -17.83 2.16
CA HIS A 93 19.03 -18.97 3.07
C HIS A 93 18.82 -20.31 2.34
N HIS A 94 18.01 -20.32 1.28
CA HIS A 94 17.79 -21.50 0.45
C HIS A 94 19.07 -21.94 -0.26
N SER A 95 19.74 -21.02 -0.97
CA SER A 95 21.02 -21.30 -1.65
C SER A 95 22.08 -21.79 -0.66
N ARG A 96 22.22 -21.15 0.51
CA ARG A 96 23.15 -21.60 1.55
C ARG A 96 22.83 -23.00 2.08
N SER A 97 21.56 -23.35 2.18
CA SER A 97 21.12 -24.69 2.59
C SER A 97 21.44 -25.73 1.52
N GLU A 98 21.26 -25.39 0.25
CA GLU A 98 21.59 -26.26 -0.88
C GLU A 98 23.11 -26.51 -0.95
N ASP A 99 23.93 -25.47 -0.80
CA ASP A 99 25.39 -25.62 -0.75
C ASP A 99 25.83 -26.56 0.38
N ALA A 100 25.26 -26.40 1.57
CA ALA A 100 25.54 -27.28 2.71
C ALA A 100 25.10 -28.72 2.45
N ALA A 101 23.97 -28.91 1.78
CA ALA A 101 23.44 -30.22 1.39
C ALA A 101 24.37 -30.90 0.37
N MET A 102 24.81 -30.16 -0.65
CA MET A 102 25.77 -30.62 -1.65
C MET A 102 27.11 -31.03 -1.02
N GLU A 103 27.63 -30.23 -0.09
CA GLU A 103 28.87 -30.54 0.63
C GLU A 103 28.76 -31.84 1.46
N MET A 104 27.61 -32.06 2.12
CA MET A 104 27.36 -33.31 2.84
C MET A 104 27.36 -34.52 1.90
N LEU A 105 26.69 -34.42 0.75
CA LEU A 105 26.66 -35.48 -0.23
C LEU A 105 28.06 -35.78 -0.78
N TYR A 106 28.81 -34.74 -1.17
CA TYR A 106 30.17 -34.90 -1.68
C TYR A 106 31.08 -35.56 -0.64
N SER A 107 30.97 -35.16 0.62
CA SER A 107 31.71 -35.78 1.73
C SER A 107 31.37 -37.25 1.91
N ALA A 108 30.08 -37.61 1.86
CA ALA A 108 29.63 -39.00 1.96
C ALA A 108 30.12 -39.86 0.80
N LEU A 109 30.09 -39.34 -0.44
CA LEU A 109 30.59 -40.04 -1.61
C LEU A 109 32.12 -40.23 -1.58
N ARG A 110 32.85 -39.26 -1.02
CA ARG A 110 34.32 -39.27 -0.99
C ARG A 110 34.92 -40.06 0.17
N LEU A 111 34.30 -40.00 1.35
CA LEU A 111 34.84 -40.52 2.60
C LEU A 111 33.97 -41.61 3.24
N GLY A 112 32.78 -41.88 2.70
CA GLY A 112 31.87 -42.90 3.21
C GLY A 112 32.35 -44.33 2.98
N SER A 113 31.70 -45.29 3.64
CA SER A 113 31.92 -46.71 3.39
C SER A 113 31.44 -47.10 1.99
N GLN A 114 32.04 -48.15 1.42
CA GLN A 114 31.65 -48.63 0.09
C GLN A 114 30.15 -48.94 0.00
N ASP A 115 29.59 -49.62 0.99
CA ASP A 115 28.16 -49.96 1.03
C ASP A 115 27.26 -48.71 1.04
N LEU A 116 27.65 -47.66 1.77
CA LEU A 116 26.91 -46.39 1.81
C LEU A 116 26.97 -45.69 0.45
N VAL A 117 28.15 -45.62 -0.17
CA VAL A 117 28.34 -45.00 -1.48
C VAL A 117 27.52 -45.74 -2.55
N GLU A 118 27.53 -47.07 -2.56
CA GLU A 118 26.77 -47.88 -3.52
C GLU A 118 25.25 -47.63 -3.40
N ARG A 119 24.72 -47.53 -2.17
CA ARG A 119 23.31 -47.18 -1.94
C ARG A 119 22.97 -45.76 -2.42
N LEU A 120 23.77 -44.76 -2.03
CA LEU A 120 23.53 -43.36 -2.40
C LEU A 120 23.54 -43.18 -3.93
N VAL A 121 24.51 -43.76 -4.62
CA VAL A 121 24.61 -43.70 -6.08
C VAL A 121 23.43 -44.44 -6.76
N GLY A 122 22.98 -45.56 -6.19
CA GLY A 122 21.79 -46.27 -6.66
C GLY A 122 20.55 -45.39 -6.68
N ARG A 123 20.23 -44.75 -5.54
CA ARG A 123 19.07 -43.85 -5.40
C ARG A 123 19.15 -42.64 -6.34
N ILE A 124 20.35 -42.06 -6.52
CA ILE A 124 20.56 -40.97 -7.49
C ILE A 124 20.27 -41.43 -8.92
N ARG A 125 20.72 -42.64 -9.30
CA ARG A 125 20.46 -43.21 -10.63
C ARG A 125 18.99 -43.54 -10.87
N GLU A 126 18.27 -43.89 -9.81
CA GLU A 126 16.81 -44.11 -9.82
C GLU A 126 16.01 -42.79 -9.91
N GLY A 127 16.67 -41.64 -9.82
CA GLY A 127 16.06 -40.32 -9.96
C GLY A 127 15.43 -39.78 -8.68
N GLU A 128 15.78 -40.34 -7.51
CA GLU A 128 15.33 -39.79 -6.24
C GLU A 128 15.83 -38.35 -6.05
N ALA A 129 15.01 -37.54 -5.39
CA ALA A 129 15.37 -36.15 -5.11
C ALA A 129 16.58 -36.09 -4.18
N LEU A 130 17.51 -35.20 -4.49
CA LEU A 130 18.78 -35.07 -3.76
C LEU A 130 18.59 -34.81 -2.26
N ALA A 131 17.54 -34.06 -1.90
CA ALA A 131 17.15 -33.81 -0.51
C ALA A 131 16.84 -35.11 0.26
N ASP A 132 16.23 -36.11 -0.41
CA ASP A 132 15.88 -37.40 0.19
C ASP A 132 17.09 -38.33 0.29
N VAL A 133 18.03 -38.22 -0.65
CA VAL A 133 19.32 -38.92 -0.62
C VAL A 133 20.18 -38.41 0.55
N ILE A 134 20.19 -37.10 0.80
CA ILE A 134 20.99 -36.45 1.85
C ILE A 134 20.49 -36.75 3.27
N ARG A 135 19.19 -37.02 3.47
CA ARG A 135 18.66 -37.41 4.79
C ARG A 135 19.32 -38.68 5.37
N GLU A 136 19.72 -39.63 4.52
CA GLU A 136 20.40 -40.87 4.95
C GLU A 136 21.83 -40.61 5.44
N VAL A 137 22.52 -39.66 4.80
CA VAL A 137 23.86 -39.20 5.21
C VAL A 137 23.84 -38.63 6.63
N GLN A 138 22.77 -37.90 7.00
CA GLN A 138 22.61 -37.34 8.35
C GLN A 138 22.41 -38.43 9.41
N THR A 139 21.76 -39.55 9.06
CA THR A 139 21.52 -40.67 9.98
C THR A 139 22.77 -41.54 10.21
N GLU A 140 23.64 -41.70 9.22
CA GLU A 140 24.90 -42.46 9.39
C GLU A 140 26.06 -41.58 9.90
N GLY A 141 26.04 -40.27 9.64
CA GLY A 141 27.02 -39.29 10.12
C GLY A 141 27.02 -39.06 11.64
N MET A 142 25.93 -39.36 12.35
CA MET A 142 25.88 -39.35 13.81
C MET A 142 26.56 -40.57 14.46
N VAL A 143 26.94 -41.59 13.68
CA VAL A 143 27.50 -42.85 14.20
C VAL A 143 29.03 -42.87 14.22
N HIS A 144 29.70 -41.94 13.53
CA HIS A 144 31.18 -41.86 13.45
C HIS A 144 31.75 -40.56 14.06
N ARG A 145 31.44 -40.28 15.33
CA ARG A 145 32.31 -39.42 16.14
C ARG A 145 33.59 -40.21 16.43
N PRO A 146 34.78 -39.78 15.99
CA PRO A 146 36.02 -40.48 16.33
C PRO A 146 36.16 -40.50 17.85
N LYS A 147 36.28 -41.70 18.42
CA LYS A 147 36.64 -41.85 19.83
C LYS A 147 38.05 -41.28 19.99
N VAL A 148 38.14 -40.09 20.55
CA VAL A 148 39.42 -39.54 21.04
C VAL A 148 39.92 -40.51 22.10
N GLY A 149 41.00 -41.21 21.77
CA GLY A 149 41.66 -42.18 22.64
C GLY A 149 42.22 -41.52 23.89
N ARG A 150 42.34 -42.35 24.94
CA ARG A 150 42.68 -42.05 26.34
C ARG A 150 43.86 -41.12 26.55
#